data_AF-A0A3B9HC81-F1
#
_entry.id   AF-A0A3B9HC81-F1
#
_cell.length_a   1.000
_cell.length_b   1.000
_cell.length_c   1.000
_cell.angle_alpha   90.00
_cell.angle_beta   90.00
_cell.angle_gamma   90.00
#
_symmetry.space_group_name_H-M   'P 1'
#
loop_
_entity.id
_entity.type
_entity.pdbx_description
1 polymer ?
#
loop_
_entity_poly.entity_id
_entity_poly.type
_entity_poly.pdbx_seq_one_letter_code
_entity_poly.pdbx_strand_id
1 'polypeptide(L)'
;MPATELKTLDKAYAFIMRRIVDTGVAPHYTELASELGVMVEEGRKVLNDLIGPGKMAGYWLVPGTDLVGSFAPFNNVPTHYRISVEGQSKWWGQ
;
A
#
# COMPACT_ATOMS: atom_id res chain seq x y z
N MET A 1 21.42 7.17 -2.28
CA MET A 1 21.11 6.43 -1.03
C MET A 1 20.81 4.98 -1.40
N PRO A 2 21.14 3.99 -0.55
CA PRO A 2 20.89 2.59 -0.87
C PRO A 2 19.37 2.29 -0.95
N ALA A 3 19.04 1.28 -1.76
CA ALA A 3 17.67 0.76 -1.86
C ALA A 3 17.21 0.17 -0.51
N THR A 4 15.91 0.23 -0.23
CA THR A 4 15.32 -0.42 0.95
C THR A 4 15.59 -1.92 0.94
N GLU A 5 15.95 -2.50 2.08
CA GLU A 5 16.20 -3.94 2.23
C GLU A 5 14.93 -4.77 1.98
N LEU A 6 15.07 -5.93 1.33
CA LEU A 6 13.95 -6.82 1.00
C LEU A 6 13.09 -7.19 2.22
N LYS A 7 13.71 -7.47 3.37
CA LYS A 7 13.00 -7.78 4.61
C LYS A 7 12.11 -6.63 5.10
N THR A 8 12.51 -5.39 4.84
CA THR A 8 11.73 -4.20 5.18
C THR A 8 10.57 -4.03 4.20
N LEU A 9 10.80 -4.30 2.90
CA LEU A 9 9.75 -4.32 1.89
C LEU A 9 8.68 -5.38 2.17
N ASP A 10 9.08 -6.59 2.59
CA ASP A 10 8.16 -7.67 2.94
C ASP A 10 7.27 -7.28 4.14
N LYS A 11 7.86 -6.66 5.17
CA LYS A 11 7.10 -6.13 6.32
C LYS A 11 6.12 -5.04 5.90
N ALA A 12 6.56 -4.11 5.05
CA ALA A 12 5.71 -3.04 4.53
C ALA A 12 4.55 -3.61 3.72
N TYR A 13 4.80 -4.59 2.85
CA TYR A 13 3.77 -5.27 2.07
C TYR A 13 2.73 -5.94 2.97
N ALA A 14 3.18 -6.76 3.93
CA ALA A 14 2.29 -7.47 4.84
C ALA A 14 1.43 -6.51 5.68
N PHE A 15 2.03 -5.41 6.15
CA PHE A 15 1.30 -4.36 6.87
C PHE A 15 0.23 -3.71 6.00
N ILE A 16 0.58 -3.23 4.81
CA ILE A 16 -0.37 -2.56 3.90
C ILE A 16 -1.53 -3.50 3.57
N MET A 17 -1.24 -4.76 3.20
CA MET A 17 -2.26 -5.76 2.88
C MET A 17 -3.22 -5.99 4.06
N ARG A 18 -2.66 -6.20 5.27
CA ARG A 18 -3.46 -6.38 6.49
C ARG A 18 -4.33 -5.16 6.76
N ARG A 19 -3.78 -3.94 6.65
CA ARG A 19 -4.54 -2.70 6.88
C ARG A 19 -5.68 -2.51 5.88
N ILE A 20 -5.47 -2.87 4.61
CA ILE A 20 -6.54 -2.85 3.61
C ILE A 20 -7.65 -3.82 4.03
N VAL A 21 -7.33 -5.06 4.38
CA VAL A 21 -8.32 -6.07 4.83
C VAL A 21 -9.01 -5.67 6.15
N ASP A 22 -8.32 -5.01 7.06
CA ASP A 22 -8.95 -4.60 8.32
C ASP A 22 -9.89 -3.42 8.10
N THR A 23 -9.48 -2.43 7.31
CA THR A 23 -10.11 -1.10 7.29
C THR A 23 -10.89 -0.78 6.01
N GLY A 24 -10.63 -1.48 4.90
CA GLY A 24 -11.19 -1.16 3.59
C GLY A 24 -10.32 -0.24 2.73
N VAL A 25 -9.29 0.38 3.30
CA VAL A 25 -8.45 1.37 2.62
C VAL A 25 -6.97 1.15 2.91
N ALA A 26 -6.11 1.43 1.94
CA ALA A 26 -4.67 1.39 2.16
C ALA A 26 -4.22 2.48 3.15
N PRO A 27 -3.21 2.19 4.01
CA PRO A 27 -2.71 3.14 5.00
C PRO A 27 -1.90 4.27 4.35
N HIS A 28 -1.77 5.39 5.06
CA HIS A 28 -0.84 6.45 4.69
C HIS A 28 0.61 6.08 5.05
N TYR A 29 1.61 6.66 4.37
CA TYR A 29 3.02 6.35 4.65
C TYR A 29 3.46 6.72 6.08
N THR A 30 2.73 7.59 6.77
CA THR A 30 2.95 7.90 8.20
C THR A 30 2.55 6.75 9.10
N GLU A 31 1.48 6.03 8.79
CA GLU A 31 1.11 4.79 9.50
C GLU A 31 2.14 3.69 9.24
N LEU A 32 2.64 3.59 8.00
CA LEU A 32 3.74 2.68 7.66
C LEU A 32 5.02 3.01 8.44
N ALA A 33 5.40 4.29 8.53
CA ALA A 33 6.54 4.72 9.31
C ALA A 33 6.41 4.33 10.80
N SER A 34 5.20 4.52 11.36
CA SER A 34 4.89 4.13 12.73
C SER A 34 4.98 2.62 12.94
N GLU A 35 4.47 1.81 12.00
CA GLU A 35 4.56 0.34 12.07
C GLU A 35 6.03 -0.13 12.02
N LEU A 36 6.83 0.48 11.16
CA LEU A 36 8.24 0.12 10.98
C LEU A 36 9.15 0.67 12.08
N GLY A 37 8.66 1.59 12.92
CA GLY A 37 9.46 2.24 13.96
C GLY A 37 10.53 3.18 13.38
N VAL A 38 10.25 3.83 12.24
CA VAL A 38 11.19 4.70 11.53
C VAL A 38 10.66 6.13 11.42
N MET A 39 11.54 7.05 11.03
CA MET A 39 11.14 8.42 10.71
C MET A 39 10.18 8.46 9.52
N VAL A 40 9.29 9.44 9.50
CA VAL A 40 8.25 9.60 8.45
C VAL A 40 8.85 9.62 7.04
N GLU A 41 9.97 10.31 6.83
CA GLU A 41 10.64 10.37 5.52
C GLU A 41 11.15 8.99 5.07
N GLU A 42 11.62 8.16 6.01
CA GLU A 42 12.04 6.79 5.69
C GLU A 42 10.81 5.92 5.36
N GLY A 43 9.70 6.06 6.09
CA GLY A 43 8.45 5.36 5.74
C GLY A 43 7.93 5.74 4.35
N ARG A 44 8.02 7.01 3.98
CA ARG A 44 7.70 7.50 2.63
C ARG A 44 8.62 6.89 1.58
N LYS A 45 9.92 6.81 1.85
CA LYS A 45 10.89 6.16 0.97
C LYS A 45 10.59 4.68 0.81
N VAL A 46 10.31 3.95 1.89
CA VAL A 46 9.93 2.53 1.85
C VAL A 46 8.69 2.32 0.98
N LEU A 47 7.66 3.16 1.10
CA LEU A 47 6.47 3.07 0.26
C LEU A 47 6.81 3.25 -1.23
N ASN A 48 7.61 4.27 -1.56
CA ASN A 48 8.04 4.54 -2.95
C ASN A 48 8.97 3.43 -3.49
N ASP A 49 9.83 2.86 -2.66
CA ASP A 49 10.68 1.73 -3.06
C ASP A 49 9.87 0.45 -3.32
N LEU A 50 8.76 0.25 -2.58
CA LEU A 50 7.86 -0.89 -2.72
C LEU A 50 6.96 -0.78 -3.96
N ILE A 51 6.26 0.35 -4.13
CA ILE A 51 5.18 0.49 -5.13
C ILE A 51 5.26 1.76 -6.00
N GLY A 52 6.40 2.45 -5.97
CA GLY A 52 6.60 3.62 -6.81
C GLY A 52 6.53 3.30 -8.31
N PRO A 53 6.57 4.34 -9.15
CA PRO A 53 6.47 4.18 -10.61
C PRO A 53 7.44 3.14 -11.18
N GLY A 54 6.92 2.22 -11.98
CA GLY A 54 7.71 1.21 -12.70
C GLY A 54 8.17 0.01 -11.87
N LYS A 55 7.74 -0.13 -10.61
CA LYS A 55 8.14 -1.27 -9.76
C LYS A 55 7.40 -2.57 -10.10
N MET A 56 6.09 -2.53 -10.26
CA MET A 56 5.27 -3.72 -10.52
C MET A 56 3.93 -3.36 -11.15
N ALA A 57 3.44 -4.20 -12.07
CA ALA A 57 2.12 -4.02 -12.67
C ALA A 57 1.00 -4.14 -11.62
N GLY A 58 0.04 -3.23 -11.67
CA GLY A 58 -1.09 -3.19 -10.74
C GLY A 58 -0.80 -2.53 -9.39
N TYR A 59 0.38 -1.95 -9.20
CA TYR A 59 0.71 -1.14 -8.02
C TYR A 59 0.98 0.29 -8.45
N TRP A 60 0.31 1.26 -7.82
CA TRP A 60 0.55 2.66 -8.12
C TRP A 60 0.13 3.59 -6.98
N LEU A 61 0.88 4.69 -6.88
CA LEU A 61 0.52 5.86 -6.09
C LEU A 61 -0.33 6.82 -6.94
N VAL A 62 -1.29 7.48 -6.32
CA VAL A 62 -2.08 8.53 -6.98
C VAL A 62 -1.11 9.61 -7.50
N PRO A 63 -1.14 9.96 -8.80
CA PRO A 63 -0.16 10.86 -9.39
C PRO A 63 -0.02 12.19 -8.64
N GLY A 64 1.22 12.60 -8.38
CA GLY A 64 1.53 13.84 -7.65
C GLY A 64 1.34 13.75 -6.13
N THR A 65 1.08 12.55 -5.59
CA THR A 65 0.89 12.32 -4.15
C THR A 65 1.67 11.08 -3.69
N ASP A 66 1.62 10.81 -2.39
CA ASP A 66 2.10 9.57 -1.78
C ASP A 66 0.93 8.68 -1.30
N LEU A 67 -0.28 8.90 -1.83
CA LEU A 67 -1.45 8.07 -1.53
C LEU A 67 -1.43 6.81 -2.36
N VAL A 68 -1.65 5.66 -1.72
CA VAL A 68 -1.84 4.40 -2.43
C VAL A 68 -3.17 4.45 -3.17
N GLY A 69 -3.13 4.33 -4.49
CA GLY A 69 -4.33 4.22 -5.31
C GLY A 69 -4.65 2.78 -5.68
N SER A 70 -3.62 1.97 -5.97
CA SER A 70 -3.78 0.54 -6.18
C SER A 70 -2.69 -0.25 -5.50
N PHE A 71 -3.10 -1.35 -4.89
CA PHE A 71 -2.25 -2.32 -4.24
C PHE A 71 -2.85 -3.70 -4.46
N ALA A 72 -2.40 -4.39 -5.51
CA ALA A 72 -3.05 -5.61 -5.99
C ALA A 72 -3.26 -6.63 -4.86
N PRO A 73 -4.46 -7.24 -4.75
CA PRO A 73 -5.59 -7.17 -5.71
C PRO A 73 -6.53 -5.97 -5.50
N PHE A 74 -6.25 -5.09 -4.55
CA PHE A 74 -7.15 -4.02 -4.13
C PHE A 74 -6.93 -2.69 -4.86
N ASN A 75 -8.01 -1.92 -4.98
CA ASN A 75 -8.04 -0.55 -5.48
C ASN A 75 -8.72 0.35 -4.44
N ASN A 76 -8.05 1.46 -4.10
CA ASN A 76 -8.58 2.46 -3.17
C ASN A 76 -9.63 3.37 -3.82
N VAL A 77 -9.81 3.27 -5.14
CA VAL A 77 -10.85 3.96 -5.90
C VAL A 77 -11.92 2.95 -6.30
N PRO A 78 -13.22 3.30 -6.19
CA PRO A 78 -14.29 2.42 -6.66
C PRO A 78 -14.14 2.00 -8.13
N THR A 79 -14.24 0.70 -8.38
CA THR A 79 -14.27 0.11 -9.72
C THR A 79 -15.49 -0.80 -9.92
N HIS A 80 -15.64 -1.38 -11.11
CA HIS A 80 -16.67 -2.38 -11.38
C HIS A 80 -16.44 -3.71 -10.67
N TYR A 81 -15.22 -3.98 -10.21
CA TYR A 81 -14.86 -5.21 -9.52
C TYR A 81 -15.02 -5.02 -8.02
N ARG A 82 -16.03 -5.64 -7.41
CA ARG A 82 -16.18 -5.66 -5.96
C ARG A 82 -15.50 -6.88 -5.38
N ILE A 83 -14.74 -6.68 -4.31
CA ILE A 83 -14.12 -7.75 -3.55
C ILE A 83 -14.88 -7.89 -2.24
N SER A 84 -15.12 -9.14 -1.85
CA SER A 84 -15.66 -9.48 -0.53
C SER A 84 -14.65 -10.30 0.25
N VAL A 85 -14.47 -9.96 1.53
CA VAL A 85 -13.64 -10.70 2.48
C VAL A 85 -14.53 -11.05 3.67
N GLU A 86 -14.61 -12.35 3.99
CA GLU A 86 -15.40 -12.87 5.11
C GLU A 86 -16.86 -12.36 5.14
N GLY A 87 -17.49 -12.26 3.96
CA GLY A 87 -18.87 -11.81 3.81
C GLY A 87 -19.08 -10.29 3.84
N GLN A 88 -18.06 -9.50 4.14
CA GLN A 88 -18.10 -8.03 4.00
C GLN A 88 -17.76 -7.63 2.56
N SER A 89 -18.36 -6.56 2.03
CA SER A 89 -18.08 -6.05 0.68
C SER A 89 -17.76 -4.55 0.74
N LYS A 90 -16.52 -4.23 1.13
CA LYS A 90 -16.04 -2.84 1.29
C LYS A 90 -14.83 -2.50 0.41
N TRP A 91 -14.44 -3.39 -0.51
CA TRP A 91 -13.25 -3.23 -1.35
C TRP A 91 -13.56 -3.31 -2.83
N TRP A 92 -12.64 -2.76 -3.62
CA TRP A 92 -12.65 -2.81 -5.07
C TRP A 92 -11.39 -3.48 -5.60
N GLY A 93 -11.51 -4.14 -6.76
CA GLY A 93 -10.42 -4.70 -7.53
C GLY A 93 -9.93 -3.76 -8.64
N GLN A 94 -8.93 -4.19 -9.40
CA GLN A 94 -8.37 -3.48 -10.56
C GLN A 94 -9.13 -3.79 -11.84
#